data_AF-A0A530MHS8-F1
#
_entry.id   AF-A0A530MHS8-F1
#
_cell.length_a   1.000
_cell.length_b   1.000
_cell.length_c   1.000
_cell.angle_alpha   90.00
_cell.angle_beta   90.00
_cell.angle_gamma   90.00
#
_symmetry.space_group_name_H-M   'P 1'
#
loop_
_entity.id
_entity.type
_entity.pdbx_description
1 polymer ?
#
loop_
_entity_poly.entity_id
_entity_poly.type
_entity_poly.pdbx_seq_one_letter_code
_entity_poly.pdbx_strand_id
1 'polypeptide(L)' 'MHRRNLIKGFVALGGCAISAEAARAASTHWGYAGPAGPEHWGDLDERNFVCSAGTQQSPIDVKGAIKADIPQIAIGWHKG' A
#
# COMPACT_ATOMS: atom_id res chain seq x y z
N MET A 1 5.85 37.88 -42.19
CA MET A 1 4.63 37.07 -42.01
C MET A 1 4.95 35.60 -42.25
N HIS A 2 5.44 34.84 -41.26
CA HIS A 2 5.54 33.35 -41.25
C HIS A 2 6.04 32.78 -39.90
N ARG A 3 6.69 33.61 -39.07
CA ARG A 3 7.13 33.26 -37.70
C ARG A 3 6.01 33.05 -36.66
N ARG A 4 4.77 33.38 -37.00
CA ARG A 4 3.59 33.25 -36.10
C ARG A 4 2.84 31.92 -36.26
N ASN A 5 3.20 31.09 -37.25
CA ASN A 5 2.55 29.81 -37.51
C ASN A 5 3.33 28.58 -37.01
N LEU A 6 4.58 28.74 -36.54
CA LEU A 6 5.34 27.64 -35.95
C LEU A 6 4.93 27.33 -34.50
N ILE A 7 4.31 28.30 -33.79
CA ILE A 7 3.87 28.12 -32.40
C ILE A 7 2.52 27.36 -32.32
N LYS A 8 1.76 27.29 -33.42
CA LYS A 8 0.45 26.63 -33.46
C LYS A 8 0.51 25.14 -33.87
N GLY A 9 1.69 24.65 -34.28
CA GLY A 9 1.83 23.30 -34.87
C GLY A 9 2.20 22.17 -33.90
N PHE A 10 2.63 22.47 -32.67
CA PHE A 10 3.12 21.45 -31.72
C PHE A 10 2.23 21.25 -30.49
N VAL A 11 1.04 21.84 -30.44
CA VAL A 11 0.07 21.63 -29.34
C VAL A 11 -0.92 20.49 -29.65
N ALA A 12 -0.96 19.99 -30.88
CA ALA A 12 -2.03 19.09 -31.34
C ALA A 12 -1.74 17.57 -31.32
N LEU A 13 -0.58 17.12 -30.81
CA LEU A 13 -0.25 15.68 -30.72
C LEU A 13 0.17 15.18 -29.32
N GLY A 14 0.03 16.00 -28.27
CA GLY A 14 0.52 15.67 -26.92
C GLY A 14 -0.57 15.50 -25.85
N GLY A 15 -1.83 15.43 -26.23
CA GLY A 15 -2.95 15.73 -25.32
C GLY A 15 -3.76 14.56 -24.76
N CYS A 16 -3.35 13.29 -24.95
CA CYS A 16 -4.12 12.16 -24.44
C CYS A 16 -3.23 10.97 -24.02
N ALA A 17 -2.28 11.22 -23.13
CA ALA A 17 -1.54 10.16 -22.44
C ALA A 17 -1.44 10.37 -20.92
N ILE A 18 -2.12 11.39 -20.38
CA ILE A 18 -2.02 11.74 -18.95
C ILE A 18 -3.24 11.22 -18.15
N SER A 19 -4.30 10.73 -18.82
CA SER A 19 -5.54 10.33 -18.14
C SER A 19 -5.60 8.87 -17.70
N ALA A 20 -4.54 8.07 -17.88
CA ALA A 20 -4.54 6.66 -17.48
C ALA A 20 -4.18 6.43 -16.00
N GLU A 21 -3.54 7.39 -15.32
CA GLU A 21 -3.09 7.19 -13.93
C GLU A 21 -4.23 7.42 -12.91
N ALA A 22 -5.26 8.19 -13.26
CA ALA A 22 -6.36 8.53 -12.36
C ALA A 22 -7.35 7.37 -12.08
N ALA A 23 -7.16 6.21 -12.69
CA ALA A 23 -8.02 5.03 -12.54
C ALA A 23 -7.47 3.96 -11.59
N ARG A 24 -6.46 4.27 -10.78
CA ARG A 24 -5.85 3.30 -9.84
C ARG A 24 -6.34 3.41 -8.39
N ALA A 25 -7.48 4.04 -8.14
CA ALA A 25 -8.13 3.99 -6.82
C ALA A 25 -8.79 2.63 -6.49
N ALA A 26 -8.39 1.56 -7.19
CA ALA A 26 -8.62 0.19 -6.73
C ALA A 26 -7.45 -0.14 -5.80
N SER A 27 -7.71 -0.26 -4.49
CA SER A 27 -6.73 -0.69 -3.48
C SER A 27 -5.89 -1.83 -4.07
N THR A 28 -4.59 -1.60 -4.25
CA THR A 28 -3.71 -2.58 -4.88
C THR A 28 -3.76 -3.86 -4.06
N HIS A 29 -4.06 -4.99 -4.70
CA HIS A 29 -4.11 -6.27 -4.01
C HIS A 29 -2.75 -6.57 -3.39
N TRP A 30 -2.74 -6.89 -2.09
CA TRP A 30 -1.54 -7.27 -1.36
C TRP A 30 -1.16 -8.72 -1.67
N GLY A 31 0.10 -9.05 -1.49
CA GLY A 31 0.59 -10.42 -1.57
C GLY A 31 1.81 -10.62 -0.69
N TYR A 32 2.42 -11.80 -0.80
CA TYR A 32 3.62 -12.14 -0.04
C TYR A 32 4.91 -12.05 -0.88
N ALA A 33 4.81 -11.66 -2.14
CA ALA A 33 5.95 -11.60 -3.05
C ALA A 33 5.78 -10.51 -4.11
N GLY A 34 6.90 -10.09 -4.69
CA GLY A 34 6.93 -9.13 -5.79
C GLY A 34 6.51 -7.71 -5.35
N PRO A 35 6.04 -6.88 -6.29
CA PRO A 35 5.75 -5.46 -6.04
C PRO A 35 4.63 -5.18 -5.03
N ALA A 36 3.85 -6.20 -4.66
CA ALA A 36 2.81 -6.11 -3.63
C ALA A 36 3.17 -6.90 -2.35
N GLY A 37 4.45 -7.23 -2.18
CA GLY A 37 4.98 -7.97 -1.03
C GLY A 37 5.00 -7.15 0.27
N PRO A 38 5.34 -7.81 1.40
CA PRO A 38 5.31 -7.20 2.74
C PRO A 38 6.15 -5.92 2.86
N GLU A 39 7.26 -5.85 2.13
CA GLU A 39 8.16 -4.69 2.08
C GLU A 39 7.48 -3.43 1.52
N HIS A 40 6.34 -3.58 0.84
CA HIS A 40 5.62 -2.51 0.14
C HIS A 40 4.19 -2.28 0.65
N TRP A 41 3.69 -3.04 1.62
CA TRP A 41 2.28 -2.98 2.04
C TRP A 41 1.83 -1.58 2.47
N GLY A 42 2.71 -0.82 3.11
CA GLY A 42 2.42 0.57 3.54
C GLY A 42 2.22 1.55 2.38
N ASP A 43 2.75 1.25 1.20
CA ASP A 43 2.68 2.11 0.02
C ASP A 43 1.50 1.75 -0.91
N LEU A 44 0.83 0.61 -0.67
CA LEU A 44 -0.26 0.12 -1.53
C LEU A 44 -1.54 0.96 -1.41
N ASP A 45 -1.76 1.56 -0.25
CA ASP A 45 -2.95 2.34 0.09
C ASP A 45 -2.67 3.19 1.34
N GLU A 46 -3.22 4.41 1.41
CA GLU A 46 -3.03 5.31 2.56
C GLU A 46 -3.47 4.68 3.90
N ARG A 47 -4.47 3.79 3.87
CA ARG A 47 -4.96 3.08 5.07
C ARG A 47 -3.95 2.08 5.62
N ASN A 48 -2.95 1.68 4.83
CA ASN A 48 -1.95 0.71 5.21
C ASN A 48 -0.68 1.34 5.80
N PHE A 49 -0.63 2.67 5.98
CA PHE A 49 0.55 3.40 6.46
C PHE A 49 1.22 2.75 7.70
N VAL A 50 0.43 2.15 8.60
CA VAL A 50 0.93 1.46 9.79
C VAL A 50 1.82 0.24 9.49
N CYS A 51 1.71 -0.36 8.31
CA CYS A 51 2.53 -1.50 7.90
C CYS A 51 4.02 -1.12 7.72
N SER A 52 4.32 0.13 7.38
CA SER A 52 5.70 0.62 7.24
C SER A 52 6.14 1.51 8.41
N ALA A 53 5.27 2.37 8.92
CA ALA A 53 5.62 3.35 9.96
C ALA A 53 5.27 2.91 11.40
N GLY A 54 4.51 1.83 11.56
CA GLY A 54 4.09 1.35 12.88
C GLY A 54 5.25 0.72 13.67
N THR A 55 5.27 0.94 14.99
CA THR A 55 6.33 0.43 15.88
C THR A 55 5.92 -0.78 16.72
N GLN A 56 4.67 -1.23 16.58
CA GLN A 56 4.08 -2.35 17.34
C GLN A 56 3.46 -3.39 16.39
N GLN A 57 4.18 -3.73 15.31
CA GLN A 57 3.71 -4.68 14.30
C GLN A 57 3.97 -6.13 14.72
N SER A 58 3.27 -7.05 14.08
CA SER A 58 3.46 -8.50 14.21
C SER A 58 3.79 -9.10 12.83
N PRO A 59 4.44 -10.28 12.76
CA PRO A 59 4.97 -11.06 13.88
C PRO A 59 6.24 -10.46 14.49
N ILE A 60 6.60 -10.92 15.70
CA ILE A 60 7.89 -10.63 16.34
C ILE A 60 8.63 -11.92 16.68
N ASP A 61 9.95 -11.80 16.83
CA ASP A 61 10.79 -12.85 17.41
C ASP A 61 10.68 -12.79 18.94
N VAL A 62 10.11 -13.84 19.55
CA VAL A 62 9.81 -13.85 20.99
C VAL A 62 11.08 -14.17 21.78
N LYS A 63 11.77 -13.10 22.22
CA LYS A 63 12.99 -13.15 23.04
C LYS A 63 12.82 -12.31 24.30
N GLY A 64 13.49 -12.70 25.39
CA GLY A 64 13.53 -11.90 26.63
C GLY A 64 12.18 -11.78 27.34
N ALA A 65 11.33 -12.81 27.27
CA ALA A 65 10.03 -12.81 27.93
C ALA A 65 10.16 -12.60 29.44
N ILE A 66 9.26 -11.78 29.99
CA ILE A 66 9.14 -11.54 31.43
C ILE A 66 8.06 -12.47 31.98
N LYS A 67 8.38 -13.17 33.08
CA LYS A 67 7.36 -13.95 33.80
C LYS A 67 6.32 -12.99 34.37
N ALA A 68 5.08 -13.13 33.90
CA ALA A 68 3.94 -12.37 34.39
C ALA A 68 2.93 -13.30 35.07
N ASP A 69 2.23 -12.79 36.08
CA ASP A 69 1.05 -13.44 36.62
C ASP A 69 -0.14 -13.12 35.70
N ILE A 70 -0.51 -14.09 34.86
CA ILE A 70 -1.56 -13.93 33.85
C ILE A 70 -2.72 -14.90 34.12
N PRO A 71 -3.99 -14.46 34.00
CA PRO A 71 -5.13 -15.34 34.19
C PRO A 71 -5.18 -16.44 33.12
N GLN A 72 -5.72 -17.60 33.48
CA GLN A 72 -5.99 -18.65 32.51
C GLN A 72 -7.09 -18.22 31.56
N ILE A 73 -6.86 -18.41 30.25
CA ILE A 73 -7.87 -18.16 29.23
C ILE A 73 -8.85 -19.34 29.25
N ALA A 74 -10.12 -19.08 29.53
CA ALA A 74 -11.16 -20.09 29.43
C ALA A 74 -11.44 -20.41 27.95
N ILE A 75 -11.30 -21.68 27.58
CA ILE A 75 -11.49 -22.15 26.21
C ILE A 75 -12.83 -22.90 26.13
N GLY A 76 -13.82 -22.31 25.46
CA GLY A 76 -15.15 -22.87 25.29
C GLY A 76 -15.50 -23.15 23.82
N TRP A 77 -14.74 -24.03 23.16
CA TRP A 77 -15.05 -24.40 21.77
C TRP A 77 -16.34 -25.21 21.71
N HIS A 78 -17.22 -24.87 20.77
CA HIS A 78 -18.40 -25.67 20.42
C HIS A 78 -18.32 -26.06 18.94
N LYS A 79 -18.88 -27.22 18.59
CA LYS A 79 -19.10 -27.57 17.18
C LYS A 79 -20.20 -26.66 16.63
N GLY A 80 -19.98 -26.12 15.43
CA GLY A 80 -21.01 -25.39 14.68
C GLY A 80 -22.15 -26.27 14.21
#